data_AF-Q9JJJ7-F1
#
_entry.id   AF-Q9JJJ7-F1
#
_cell.length_a   1.000
_cell.length_b   1.000
_cell.length_c   1.000
_cell.angle_alpha   90.00
_cell.angle_beta   90.00
_cell.angle_gamma   90.00
#
_symmetry.space_group_name_H-M   'P 1'
#
loop_
_entity.id
_entity.type
_entity.pdbx_description
1 polymer ?
#
loop_
_entity_poly.entity_id
_entity_poly.type
_entity_poly.pdbx_seq_one_letter_code
_entity_poly.pdbx_strand_id
1 'polypeptide(L)'
;MATFSRQEFFQQLLQGCLLPTVQQGLDQIWLLLTICFACRLLWRLGLPSYLKHASTVAGGFFSLYHFFQLHMVWVVLLSLLCYLVLFLCRHSSHRGVFLSVTILIYLLMGEMHMVDTVTWHKMRGAQMIVAMKAVSLGFDLDRGEVGAVPSPVEFMGYLYFVGTIVFGPWISFHSYLQAVQGRPLSRRWLKKVARSLALALLCLVLSTCVGPYLFPYFIPLDGDRLLRNKKRKARGTMVRWLRAYESAVSFHFSNYFVGFLSEATATLAGAGFTEEKDHLEWDLTVSRPLNVELPRSMVEVVTSWNLPMSYWLNNYVFKNALRLGTFSAVLVTYAASALLHGFSFHLAAVLLSLAFITYVEHVLRKRLAQILSACILSKRCLPDCSHRHRLGLGVRALNLLFGALAIFHLSYLGSLFDVDVDDTTEEQGYGMAYTVHKWSELSWASHWVTFGCWIFYRLIG
;
A
#
# COMPACT_ATOMS: atom_id res chain seq x y z
N MET A 1 -34.60 11.35 6.06
CA MET A 1 -34.67 10.05 5.36
C MET A 1 -35.79 9.24 5.98
N ALA A 2 -36.63 8.57 5.20
CA ALA A 2 -37.65 7.66 5.73
C ALA A 2 -36.95 6.67 6.67
N THR A 3 -37.46 6.52 7.90
CA THR A 3 -36.92 5.56 8.85
C THR A 3 -37.24 4.17 8.33
N PHE A 4 -36.32 3.57 7.58
CA PHE A 4 -36.40 2.16 7.21
C PHE A 4 -36.61 1.33 8.48
N SER A 5 -37.53 0.37 8.43
CA SER A 5 -37.53 -0.68 9.43
C SER A 5 -36.16 -1.38 9.41
N ARG A 6 -35.72 -1.91 10.56
CA ARG A 6 -34.43 -2.63 10.61
C ARG A 6 -34.34 -3.74 9.56
N GLN A 7 -35.46 -4.41 9.28
CA GLN A 7 -35.54 -5.47 8.28
C GLN A 7 -35.33 -4.92 6.86
N GLU A 8 -36.01 -3.83 6.49
CA GLU A 8 -35.82 -3.18 5.19
C GLU A 8 -34.38 -2.69 5.02
N PHE A 9 -33.78 -2.11 6.06
CA PHE A 9 -32.38 -1.68 6.02
C PHE A 9 -31.43 -2.85 5.75
N PHE A 10 -31.55 -3.97 6.48
CA PHE A 10 -30.70 -5.13 6.24
C PHE A 10 -30.96 -5.80 4.89
N GLN A 11 -32.21 -5.80 4.41
CA GLN A 11 -32.54 -6.31 3.08
C GLN A 11 -31.94 -5.43 1.98
N GLN A 12 -32.03 -4.11 2.11
CA GLN A 12 -31.40 -3.16 1.19
C GLN A 12 -29.88 -3.25 1.24
N LEU A 13 -29.27 -3.41 2.41
CA LEU A 13 -27.83 -3.62 2.52
C LEU A 13 -27.41 -4.90 1.81
N LEU A 14 -28.16 -5.99 2.00
CA LEU A 14 -27.84 -7.29 1.40
C LEU A 14 -28.03 -7.30 -0.12
N GLN A 15 -29.20 -6.87 -0.60
CA GLN A 15 -29.57 -6.94 -2.02
C GLN A 15 -29.07 -5.73 -2.82
N GLY A 16 -28.99 -4.55 -2.20
CA GLY A 16 -28.60 -3.31 -2.84
C GLY A 16 -27.10 -3.04 -2.82
N CYS A 17 -26.34 -3.62 -1.88
CA CYS A 17 -24.90 -3.41 -1.80
C CYS A 17 -24.10 -4.72 -1.76
N LEU A 18 -24.29 -5.55 -0.74
CA LEU A 18 -23.42 -6.71 -0.50
C LEU A 18 -23.32 -7.67 -1.69
N LEU A 19 -24.46 -8.13 -2.20
CA LEU A 19 -24.47 -9.11 -3.30
C LEU A 19 -23.95 -8.49 -4.62
N PRO A 20 -24.41 -7.30 -5.07
CA PRO A 20 -23.85 -6.64 -6.25
C PRO A 20 -22.34 -6.37 -6.15
N THR A 21 -21.86 -5.87 -5.01
CA THR A 21 -20.43 -5.57 -4.81
C THR A 21 -19.58 -6.83 -4.89
N VAL A 22 -20.01 -7.94 -4.30
CA VAL A 22 -19.27 -9.22 -4.38
C VAL A 22 -19.29 -9.79 -5.80
N GLN A 23 -20.45 -9.75 -6.47
CA GLN A 23 -20.58 -10.22 -7.87
C GLN A 23 -19.68 -9.40 -8.80
N GLN A 24 -19.78 -8.07 -8.77
CA GLN A 24 -18.95 -7.18 -9.56
C GLN A 24 -17.46 -7.38 -9.26
N GLY A 25 -17.09 -7.53 -7.99
CA GLY A 25 -15.70 -7.81 -7.60
C GLY A 25 -15.17 -9.12 -8.18
N LEU A 26 -15.98 -10.19 -8.19
CA LEU A 26 -15.63 -11.48 -8.77
C LEU A 26 -15.57 -11.42 -10.31
N ASP A 27 -16.54 -10.76 -10.94
CA ASP A 27 -16.63 -10.60 -12.39
C ASP A 27 -15.42 -9.85 -12.96
N GLN A 28 -14.82 -8.94 -12.19
CA GLN A 28 -13.62 -8.21 -12.57
C GLN A 28 -12.32 -9.03 -12.42
N ILE A 29 -12.27 -10.04 -11.53
CA ILE A 29 -11.02 -10.74 -11.18
C ILE A 29 -10.94 -12.19 -11.65
N TRP A 30 -12.06 -12.84 -11.99
CA TRP A 30 -12.09 -14.29 -12.26
C TRP A 30 -11.14 -14.69 -13.40
N LEU A 31 -11.01 -13.86 -14.42
CA LEU A 31 -10.14 -14.14 -15.55
C LEU A 31 -8.67 -14.13 -15.12
N LEU A 32 -8.27 -13.14 -14.32
CA LEU A 32 -6.93 -13.06 -13.75
C LEU A 32 -6.61 -14.30 -12.90
N LEU A 33 -7.55 -14.72 -12.04
CA LEU A 33 -7.39 -15.92 -11.22
C LEU A 33 -7.22 -17.18 -12.10
N THR A 34 -8.02 -17.28 -13.15
CA THR A 34 -7.96 -18.41 -14.11
C THR A 34 -6.60 -18.47 -14.80
N ILE A 35 -6.08 -17.34 -15.28
CA ILE A 35 -4.76 -17.30 -15.93
C ILE A 35 -3.65 -17.62 -14.93
N CYS A 36 -3.70 -17.08 -13.70
CA CYS A 36 -2.73 -17.40 -12.65
C CYS A 36 -2.68 -18.90 -12.37
N PHE A 37 -3.86 -19.53 -12.24
CA PHE A 37 -3.96 -20.97 -12.02
C PHE A 37 -3.47 -21.78 -13.23
N ALA A 38 -3.87 -21.41 -14.45
CA ALA A 38 -3.44 -22.08 -15.68
C ALA A 38 -1.92 -22.02 -15.87
N CYS A 39 -1.31 -20.84 -15.67
CA CYS A 39 0.14 -20.66 -15.66
C CYS A 39 0.81 -21.56 -14.62
N ARG A 40 0.25 -21.63 -13.39
CA ARG A 40 0.78 -22.49 -12.34
C ARG A 40 0.73 -23.97 -12.72
N LEU A 41 -0.36 -24.44 -13.33
CA LEU A 41 -0.46 -25.82 -13.83
C LEU A 41 0.56 -26.08 -14.94
N LEU A 42 0.74 -25.14 -15.86
CA LEU A 42 1.70 -25.25 -16.96
C LEU A 42 3.14 -25.42 -16.45
N TRP A 43 3.56 -24.68 -15.41
CA TRP A 43 4.91 -24.79 -14.85
C TRP A 43 5.17 -26.10 -14.10
N ARG A 44 4.13 -26.88 -13.80
CA ARG A 44 4.23 -28.23 -13.24
C ARG A 44 4.55 -29.29 -14.28
N LEU A 45 4.32 -29.03 -15.57
CA LEU A 45 4.50 -30.01 -16.65
C LEU A 45 5.96 -30.27 -17.05
N GLY A 46 6.94 -29.92 -16.21
CA GLY A 46 8.36 -30.18 -16.48
C GLY A 46 8.95 -29.45 -17.70
N LEU A 47 8.32 -28.36 -18.15
CA LEU A 47 8.73 -27.63 -19.35
C LEU A 47 10.13 -26.99 -19.21
N PRO A 48 10.87 -26.84 -20.32
CA PRO A 48 12.10 -26.04 -20.37
C PRO A 48 11.91 -24.63 -19.79
N SER A 49 12.92 -24.09 -19.11
CA SER A 49 12.84 -22.77 -18.44
C SER A 49 12.40 -21.65 -19.39
N TYR A 50 12.90 -21.65 -20.63
CA TYR A 50 12.51 -20.70 -21.66
C TYR A 50 10.99 -20.70 -21.92
N LEU A 51 10.38 -21.87 -22.08
CA LEU A 51 8.93 -21.98 -22.31
C LEU A 51 8.14 -21.54 -21.08
N LYS A 52 8.66 -21.78 -19.88
CA LYS A 52 8.02 -21.28 -18.66
C LYS A 52 8.03 -19.75 -18.60
N HIS A 53 9.16 -19.10 -18.91
CA HIS A 53 9.22 -17.63 -19.00
C HIS A 53 8.40 -17.07 -20.16
N ALA A 54 8.39 -17.72 -21.33
CA ALA A 54 7.53 -17.30 -22.43
C ALA A 54 6.05 -17.37 -22.05
N SER A 55 5.64 -18.39 -21.28
CA SER A 55 4.27 -18.49 -20.78
C SER A 55 3.92 -17.44 -19.71
N THR A 56 4.87 -17.01 -18.87
CA THR A 56 4.65 -15.90 -17.94
C THR A 56 4.46 -14.60 -18.71
N VAL A 57 5.28 -14.35 -19.74
CA VAL A 57 5.13 -13.20 -20.64
C VAL A 57 3.76 -13.20 -21.31
N ALA A 58 3.34 -14.32 -21.90
CA ALA A 58 2.05 -14.43 -22.58
C ALA A 58 0.87 -14.20 -21.61
N GLY A 59 0.86 -14.86 -20.44
CA GLY A 59 -0.20 -14.71 -19.45
C GLY A 59 -0.26 -13.30 -18.84
N GLY A 60 0.90 -12.69 -18.58
CA GLY A 60 0.98 -11.32 -18.09
C GLY A 60 0.54 -10.29 -19.12
N PHE A 61 0.97 -10.44 -20.37
CA PHE A 61 0.55 -9.56 -21.47
C PHE A 61 -0.95 -9.65 -21.73
N PHE A 62 -1.52 -10.86 -21.75
CA PHE A 62 -2.97 -11.05 -21.87
C PHE A 62 -3.73 -10.41 -20.70
N SER A 63 -3.21 -10.54 -19.47
CA SER A 63 -3.80 -9.89 -18.29
C SER A 63 -3.73 -8.36 -18.40
N LEU A 64 -2.60 -7.81 -18.84
CA LEU A 64 -2.47 -6.37 -19.09
C LEU A 64 -3.46 -5.87 -20.14
N TYR A 65 -3.61 -6.60 -21.26
CA TYR A 65 -4.58 -6.26 -22.29
C TYR A 65 -6.02 -6.31 -21.77
N HIS A 66 -6.36 -7.32 -20.97
CA HIS A 66 -7.71 -7.43 -20.42
C HIS A 66 -8.08 -6.22 -19.54
N PHE A 67 -7.20 -5.82 -18.62
CA PHE A 67 -7.47 -4.71 -17.69
C PHE A 67 -7.29 -3.32 -18.29
N PHE A 68 -6.28 -3.13 -19.15
CA PHE A 68 -5.87 -1.82 -19.65
C PHE A 68 -6.10 -1.62 -21.15
N GLN A 69 -6.56 -2.65 -21.87
CA GLN A 69 -6.78 -2.60 -23.32
C GLN A 69 -5.53 -2.13 -24.06
N LEU A 70 -5.67 -1.26 -25.06
CA LEU A 70 -4.54 -0.69 -25.80
C LEU A 70 -3.60 0.16 -24.93
N HIS A 71 -4.07 0.66 -23.78
CA HIS A 71 -3.25 1.48 -22.91
C HIS A 71 -2.12 0.69 -22.24
N MET A 72 -2.13 -0.65 -22.29
CA MET A 72 -1.00 -1.48 -21.87
C MET A 72 0.30 -1.15 -22.62
N VAL A 73 0.22 -0.54 -23.81
CA VAL A 73 1.39 -0.16 -24.63
C VAL A 73 2.37 0.68 -23.80
N TRP A 74 1.88 1.57 -22.94
CA TRP A 74 2.75 2.37 -22.07
C TRP A 74 3.52 1.50 -21.06
N VAL A 75 2.90 0.48 -20.49
CA VAL A 75 3.58 -0.44 -19.56
C VAL A 75 4.64 -1.26 -20.31
N VAL A 76 4.34 -1.62 -21.55
CA VAL A 76 5.26 -2.34 -22.43
C VAL A 76 6.45 -1.47 -22.84
N LEU A 77 6.21 -0.21 -23.21
CA LEU A 77 7.25 0.77 -23.54
C LEU A 77 8.21 0.99 -22.37
N LEU A 78 7.69 1.15 -21.14
CA LEU A 78 8.55 1.23 -19.95
C LEU A 78 9.42 -0.02 -19.80
N SER A 79 8.84 -1.20 -19.97
CA SER A 79 9.55 -2.48 -19.83
C SER A 79 10.68 -2.64 -20.86
N LEU A 80 10.42 -2.27 -22.12
CA LEU A 80 11.42 -2.26 -23.20
C LEU A 80 12.53 -1.25 -22.92
N LEU A 81 12.18 -0.05 -22.47
CA LEU A 81 13.15 0.99 -22.08
C LEU A 81 14.04 0.51 -20.92
N CYS A 82 13.45 -0.14 -19.91
CA CYS A 82 14.20 -0.70 -18.78
C CYS A 82 15.22 -1.75 -19.24
N TYR A 83 14.82 -2.66 -20.13
CA TYR A 83 15.73 -3.66 -20.67
C TYR A 83 16.85 -3.04 -21.50
N LEU A 84 16.52 -2.04 -22.34
CA LEU A 84 17.50 -1.32 -23.14
C LEU A 84 18.55 -0.65 -22.25
N VAL A 85 18.14 0.04 -21.18
CA VAL A 85 19.07 0.67 -20.23
C VAL A 85 19.95 -0.38 -19.56
N LEU A 86 19.38 -1.49 -19.08
CA LEU A 86 20.17 -2.57 -18.47
C LEU A 86 21.17 -3.18 -19.47
N PHE A 87 20.79 -3.33 -20.73
CA PHE A 87 21.67 -3.85 -21.78
C PHE A 87 22.81 -2.88 -22.11
N LEU A 88 22.51 -1.59 -22.27
CA LEU A 88 23.51 -0.54 -22.54
C LEU A 88 24.47 -0.38 -21.34
N CYS A 89 23.94 -0.44 -20.12
CA CYS A 89 24.71 -0.32 -18.88
C CYS A 89 25.26 -1.67 -18.36
N ARG A 90 25.24 -2.76 -19.15
CA ARG A 90 25.63 -4.11 -18.67
C ARG A 90 27.02 -4.22 -18.08
N HIS A 91 27.95 -3.34 -18.46
CA HIS A 91 29.32 -3.29 -17.93
C HIS A 91 29.51 -2.21 -16.85
N SER A 92 28.48 -1.41 -16.55
CA SER A 92 28.51 -0.39 -15.50
C SER A 92 28.23 -1.02 -14.13
N SER A 93 28.76 -0.40 -13.07
CA SER A 93 28.47 -0.71 -11.65
C SER A 93 27.36 0.17 -11.05
N HIS A 94 26.65 0.94 -11.90
CA HIS A 94 25.61 1.90 -11.48
C HIS A 94 24.28 1.66 -12.21
N ARG A 95 23.99 0.41 -12.59
CA ARG A 95 22.81 0.02 -13.37
C ARG A 95 21.52 0.43 -12.66
N GLY A 96 21.44 0.19 -11.36
CA GLY A 96 20.28 0.55 -10.53
C GLY A 96 20.01 2.06 -10.53
N VAL A 97 21.05 2.89 -10.52
CA VAL A 97 20.92 4.35 -10.55
C VAL A 97 20.44 4.83 -11.91
N PHE A 98 21.08 4.40 -13.01
CA PHE A 98 20.67 4.78 -14.36
C PHE A 98 19.23 4.37 -14.66
N LEU A 99 18.85 3.15 -14.22
CA LEU A 99 17.51 2.63 -14.39
C LEU A 99 16.49 3.43 -13.56
N SER A 100 16.80 3.75 -12.30
CA SER A 100 15.93 4.57 -11.45
C SER A 100 15.69 5.96 -12.04
N VAL A 101 16.75 6.63 -12.53
CA VAL A 101 16.64 7.96 -13.17
C VAL A 101 15.82 7.87 -14.45
N THR A 102 16.06 6.86 -15.29
CA THR A 102 15.31 6.69 -16.55
C THR A 102 13.82 6.44 -16.29
N ILE A 103 13.51 5.54 -15.34
CA ILE A 103 12.13 5.25 -14.95
C ILE A 103 11.47 6.51 -14.39
N LEU A 104 12.15 7.27 -13.53
CA LEU A 104 11.61 8.51 -13.00
C LEU A 104 11.27 9.48 -14.13
N ILE A 105 12.20 9.73 -15.07
CA ILE A 105 11.94 10.59 -16.24
C ILE A 105 10.73 10.10 -17.03
N TYR A 106 10.64 8.80 -17.31
CA TYR A 106 9.51 8.21 -18.02
C TYR A 106 8.18 8.45 -17.30
N LEU A 107 8.13 8.21 -15.98
CA LEU A 107 6.92 8.41 -15.18
C LEU A 107 6.52 9.89 -15.15
N LEU A 108 7.48 10.80 -15.02
CA LEU A 108 7.21 12.25 -15.05
C LEU A 108 6.73 12.72 -16.43
N MET A 109 7.30 12.19 -17.52
CA MET A 109 6.83 12.47 -18.88
C MET A 109 5.41 11.95 -19.11
N GLY A 110 5.10 10.76 -18.62
CA GLY A 110 3.76 10.17 -18.65
C GLY A 110 2.74 11.04 -17.95
N GLU A 111 3.07 11.54 -16.75
CA GLU A 111 2.22 12.41 -15.93
C GLU A 111 1.97 13.79 -16.57
N MET A 112 2.98 14.38 -17.22
CA MET A 112 2.89 15.77 -17.70
C MET A 112 2.47 15.92 -19.17
N HIS A 113 2.79 14.95 -20.04
CA HIS A 113 2.77 15.20 -21.48
C HIS A 113 2.24 14.07 -22.37
N MET A 114 2.34 12.80 -21.97
CA MET A 114 2.15 11.71 -22.93
C MET A 114 0.74 11.09 -22.93
N VAL A 115 0.03 11.13 -21.81
CA VAL A 115 -1.23 10.38 -21.62
C VAL A 115 -2.24 11.28 -20.92
N ASP A 116 -3.52 11.15 -21.28
CA ASP A 116 -4.60 11.78 -20.51
C ASP A 116 -4.59 11.29 -19.06
N THR A 117 -4.94 12.18 -18.13
CA THR A 117 -4.80 11.93 -16.69
C THR A 117 -5.56 10.69 -16.23
N VAL A 118 -6.78 10.49 -16.72
CA VAL A 118 -7.65 9.36 -16.37
C VAL A 118 -7.01 8.03 -16.79
N THR A 119 -6.56 7.94 -18.05
CA THR A 119 -5.89 6.74 -18.56
C THR A 119 -4.58 6.47 -17.81
N TRP A 120 -3.78 7.51 -17.57
CA TRP A 120 -2.53 7.37 -16.81
C TRP A 120 -2.78 6.87 -15.39
N HIS A 121 -3.77 7.45 -14.70
CA HIS A 121 -4.19 7.03 -13.36
C HIS A 121 -4.62 5.56 -13.33
N LYS A 122 -5.37 5.11 -14.35
CA LYS A 122 -5.81 3.72 -14.47
C LYS A 122 -4.65 2.72 -14.54
N MET A 123 -3.58 3.02 -15.27
CA MET A 123 -2.43 2.11 -15.42
C MET A 123 -1.29 2.33 -14.41
N ARG A 124 -1.34 3.42 -13.63
CA ARG A 124 -0.26 3.84 -12.72
C ARG A 124 0.20 2.71 -11.81
N GLY A 125 -0.74 1.92 -11.27
CA GLY A 125 -0.42 0.77 -10.42
C GLY A 125 0.49 -0.25 -11.11
N ALA A 126 0.17 -0.65 -12.35
CA ALA A 126 0.99 -1.58 -13.12
C ALA A 126 2.36 -0.99 -13.47
N GLN A 127 2.42 0.30 -13.82
CA GLN A 127 3.68 1.01 -14.06
C GLN A 127 4.58 1.01 -12.83
N MET A 128 4.03 1.27 -11.64
CA MET A 128 4.77 1.23 -10.38
C MET A 128 5.35 -0.17 -10.10
N ILE A 129 4.59 -1.25 -10.35
CA ILE A 129 5.11 -2.61 -10.17
C ILE A 129 6.28 -2.90 -11.11
N VAL A 130 6.15 -2.55 -12.39
CA VAL A 130 7.25 -2.70 -13.37
C VAL A 130 8.47 -1.88 -12.94
N ALA A 131 8.28 -0.62 -12.55
CA ALA A 131 9.32 0.26 -12.06
C ALA A 131 10.06 -0.34 -10.86
N MET A 132 9.33 -0.75 -9.81
CA MET A 132 9.91 -1.34 -8.61
C MET A 132 10.70 -2.61 -8.92
N LYS A 133 10.15 -3.50 -9.75
CA LYS A 133 10.80 -4.74 -10.17
C LYS A 133 12.09 -4.47 -10.96
N ALA A 134 12.02 -3.57 -11.95
CA ALA A 134 13.17 -3.20 -12.76
C ALA A 134 14.27 -2.58 -11.89
N VAL A 135 13.95 -1.58 -11.06
CA VAL A 135 14.91 -0.93 -10.14
C VAL A 135 15.54 -1.94 -9.19
N SER A 136 14.73 -2.84 -8.59
CA SER A 136 15.25 -3.88 -7.69
C SER A 136 16.29 -4.74 -8.39
N LEU A 137 15.99 -5.24 -9.61
CA LEU A 137 16.92 -6.04 -10.39
C LEU A 137 18.20 -5.25 -10.75
N GLY A 138 18.07 -3.98 -11.10
CA GLY A 138 19.23 -3.12 -11.39
C GLY A 138 20.18 -2.99 -10.20
N PHE A 139 19.66 -2.79 -8.99
CA PHE A 139 20.47 -2.73 -7.77
C PHE A 139 20.99 -4.09 -7.31
N ASP A 140 20.21 -5.16 -7.48
CA ASP A 140 20.65 -6.53 -7.14
C ASP A 140 21.81 -6.97 -8.06
N LEU A 141 21.80 -6.54 -9.34
CA LEU A 141 22.91 -6.69 -10.27
C LEU A 141 24.15 -5.90 -9.83
N ASP A 142 23.98 -4.64 -9.39
CA ASP A 142 25.10 -3.80 -8.91
C ASP A 142 25.73 -4.37 -7.63
N ARG A 143 24.94 -5.04 -6.77
CA ARG A 143 25.38 -5.70 -5.53
C ARG A 143 25.98 -7.10 -5.76
N GLY A 144 25.86 -7.65 -6.96
CA GLY A 144 26.28 -9.02 -7.27
C GLY A 144 25.36 -10.11 -6.71
N GLU A 145 24.15 -9.76 -6.24
CA GLU A 145 23.14 -10.73 -5.81
C GLU A 145 22.55 -11.50 -7.02
N VAL A 146 22.53 -10.85 -8.19
CA VAL A 146 22.23 -11.48 -9.48
C VAL A 146 23.50 -11.46 -10.34
N GLY A 147 23.99 -12.64 -10.75
CA GLY A 147 25.31 -12.78 -11.37
C GLY A 147 25.45 -12.16 -12.78
N ALA A 148 24.35 -12.10 -13.54
CA ALA A 148 24.37 -11.55 -14.90
C ALA A 148 23.00 -10.96 -15.28
N VAL A 149 22.98 -10.08 -16.29
CA VAL A 149 21.74 -9.53 -16.84
C VAL A 149 20.89 -10.66 -17.40
N PRO A 150 19.62 -10.83 -16.96
CA PRO A 150 18.75 -11.89 -17.46
C PRO A 150 18.51 -11.79 -18.97
N SER A 151 18.17 -12.93 -19.59
CA SER A 151 17.76 -12.95 -21.00
C SER A 151 16.50 -12.07 -21.21
N PRO A 152 16.23 -11.58 -22.43
CA PRO A 152 15.05 -10.74 -22.67
C PRO A 152 13.74 -11.41 -22.23
N VAL A 153 13.60 -12.72 -22.47
CA VAL A 153 12.38 -13.47 -22.10
C VAL A 153 12.27 -13.68 -20.60
N GLU A 154 13.39 -13.93 -19.92
CA GLU A 154 13.43 -14.07 -18.46
C GLU A 154 13.12 -12.74 -17.75
N PHE A 155 13.70 -11.63 -18.24
CA PHE A 155 13.42 -10.28 -17.77
C PHE A 155 11.96 -9.89 -17.98
N MET A 156 11.43 -10.05 -19.18
CA MET A 156 10.03 -9.74 -19.48
C MET A 156 9.09 -10.64 -18.70
N GLY A 157 9.44 -11.91 -18.51
CA GLY A 157 8.66 -12.84 -17.70
C GLY A 157 8.62 -12.45 -16.22
N TYR A 158 9.71 -11.89 -15.68
CA TYR A 158 9.75 -11.36 -14.32
C TYR A 158 8.85 -10.12 -14.19
N LEU A 159 8.99 -9.15 -15.10
CA LEU A 159 8.16 -7.94 -15.10
C LEU A 159 6.68 -8.30 -15.21
N TYR A 160 6.32 -9.09 -16.21
CA TYR A 160 4.95 -9.50 -16.52
C TYR A 160 4.51 -10.75 -15.78
N PHE A 161 5.12 -11.08 -14.65
CA PHE A 161 4.66 -12.22 -13.86
C PHE A 161 3.17 -12.05 -13.49
N VAL A 162 2.33 -12.94 -14.04
CA VAL A 162 0.86 -12.82 -14.06
C VAL A 162 0.25 -12.54 -12.69
N GLY A 163 0.75 -13.18 -11.64
CA GLY A 163 0.24 -13.03 -10.28
C GLY A 163 0.49 -11.65 -9.64
N THR A 164 1.28 -10.78 -10.29
CA THR A 164 1.73 -9.51 -9.71
C THR A 164 1.58 -8.30 -10.64
N ILE A 165 1.43 -8.49 -11.95
CA ILE A 165 1.52 -7.38 -12.92
C ILE A 165 0.36 -6.38 -12.82
N VAL A 166 -0.85 -6.81 -12.47
CA VAL A 166 -2.03 -5.93 -12.39
C VAL A 166 -2.14 -5.25 -11.01
N PHE A 167 -2.16 -6.03 -9.92
CA PHE A 167 -2.42 -5.53 -8.56
C PHE A 167 -1.21 -5.58 -7.62
N GLY A 168 -0.04 -6.04 -8.09
CA GLY A 168 1.09 -6.35 -7.21
C GLY A 168 0.91 -7.70 -6.50
N PRO A 169 1.67 -8.02 -5.44
CA PRO A 169 2.71 -7.20 -4.82
C PRO A 169 4.03 -7.20 -5.59
N TRP A 170 4.94 -6.32 -5.20
CA TRP A 170 6.35 -6.46 -5.58
C TRP A 170 6.93 -7.76 -5.01
N ILE A 171 7.69 -8.49 -5.84
CA ILE A 171 8.47 -9.66 -5.47
C ILE A 171 9.88 -9.49 -6.04
N SER A 172 10.89 -10.08 -5.39
CA SER A 172 12.25 -10.07 -5.92
C SER A 172 12.39 -10.99 -7.14
N PHE A 173 13.46 -10.78 -7.93
CA PHE A 173 13.76 -11.62 -9.07
C PHE A 173 13.96 -13.09 -8.68
N HIS A 174 14.65 -13.35 -7.56
CA HIS A 174 14.83 -14.70 -7.02
C HIS A 174 13.49 -15.39 -6.68
N SER A 175 12.56 -14.69 -6.02
CA SER A 175 11.24 -15.24 -5.70
C SER A 175 10.42 -15.56 -6.95
N TYR A 176 10.57 -14.78 -8.02
CA TYR A 176 9.98 -15.09 -9.32
C TYR A 176 10.56 -16.39 -9.92
N LEU A 177 11.88 -16.56 -9.92
CA LEU A 177 12.51 -17.79 -10.43
C LEU A 177 12.02 -19.03 -9.66
N GLN A 178 11.92 -18.94 -8.33
CA GLN A 178 11.35 -20.00 -7.49
C GLN A 178 9.88 -20.31 -7.81
N ALA A 179 9.07 -19.30 -8.13
CA ALA A 179 7.68 -19.50 -8.54
C ALA A 179 7.58 -20.28 -9.87
N VAL A 180 8.42 -19.93 -10.84
CA VAL A 180 8.51 -20.57 -12.17
C VAL A 180 9.06 -22.00 -12.09
N GLN A 181 9.91 -22.32 -11.12
CA GLN A 181 10.35 -23.71 -10.89
C GLN A 181 9.16 -24.66 -10.65
N GLY A 182 8.04 -24.16 -10.10
CA GLY A 182 6.78 -24.90 -10.06
C GLY A 182 6.71 -25.92 -8.92
N ARG A 183 6.75 -25.45 -7.67
CA ARG A 183 6.57 -26.31 -6.46
C ARG A 183 5.24 -27.10 -6.50
N PRO A 184 5.15 -28.29 -5.88
CA PRO A 184 3.92 -29.08 -5.88
C PRO A 184 2.74 -28.33 -5.28
N LEU A 185 1.55 -28.56 -5.84
CA LEU A 185 0.30 -28.04 -5.29
C LEU A 185 0.06 -28.70 -3.93
N SER A 186 -0.22 -27.90 -2.91
CA SER A 186 -0.45 -28.39 -1.55
C SER A 186 -1.78 -27.90 -1.01
N ARG A 187 -2.34 -28.61 -0.01
CA ARG A 187 -3.56 -28.15 0.68
C ARG A 187 -3.32 -26.82 1.40
N ARG A 188 -2.10 -26.58 1.90
CA ARG A 188 -1.70 -25.31 2.55
C ARG A 188 -1.75 -24.14 1.57
N TRP A 189 -1.26 -24.35 0.35
CA TRP A 189 -1.34 -23.38 -0.75
C TRP A 189 -2.79 -23.01 -1.05
N LEU A 190 -3.65 -23.99 -1.30
CA LEU A 190 -5.06 -23.74 -1.63
C LEU A 190 -5.80 -23.04 -0.47
N LYS A 191 -5.53 -23.45 0.78
CA LYS A 191 -6.08 -22.79 1.97
C LYS A 191 -5.63 -21.33 2.08
N LYS A 192 -4.37 -21.02 1.76
CA LYS A 192 -3.85 -19.65 1.74
C LYS A 192 -4.56 -18.82 0.68
N VAL A 193 -4.64 -19.29 -0.57
CA VAL A 193 -5.36 -18.58 -1.66
C VAL A 193 -6.81 -18.31 -1.27
N ALA A 194 -7.54 -19.33 -0.80
CA ALA A 194 -8.94 -19.20 -0.41
C ALA A 194 -9.13 -18.21 0.75
N ARG A 195 -8.23 -18.22 1.75
CA ARG A 195 -8.26 -17.27 2.87
C ARG A 195 -8.00 -15.84 2.39
N SER A 196 -7.00 -15.62 1.53
CA SER A 196 -6.67 -14.30 1.02
C SER A 196 -7.81 -13.74 0.16
N LEU A 197 -8.45 -14.56 -0.70
CA LEU A 197 -9.65 -14.15 -1.45
C LEU A 197 -10.83 -13.81 -0.54
N ALA A 198 -11.11 -14.63 0.47
CA ALA A 198 -12.20 -14.35 1.41
C ALA A 198 -11.97 -13.04 2.20
N LEU A 199 -10.73 -12.77 2.62
CA LEU A 199 -10.37 -11.52 3.27
C LEU A 199 -10.45 -10.33 2.31
N ALA A 200 -10.04 -10.49 1.05
CA ALA A 200 -10.19 -9.46 0.03
C ALA A 200 -11.66 -9.07 -0.14
N LEU A 201 -12.56 -10.04 -0.37
CA LEU A 201 -14.00 -9.79 -0.52
C LEU A 201 -14.62 -9.17 0.73
N LEU A 202 -14.20 -9.62 1.93
CA LEU A 202 -14.63 -9.00 3.18
C LEU A 202 -14.19 -7.53 3.26
N CYS A 203 -12.95 -7.21 2.89
CA CYS A 203 -12.45 -5.84 2.89
C CYS A 203 -13.20 -4.95 1.87
N LEU A 204 -13.51 -5.48 0.68
CA LEU A 204 -14.29 -4.78 -0.34
C LEU A 204 -15.71 -4.44 0.18
N VAL A 205 -16.36 -5.41 0.81
CA VAL A 205 -17.66 -5.20 1.46
C VAL A 205 -17.57 -4.16 2.56
N LEU A 206 -16.52 -4.18 3.38
CA LEU A 206 -16.34 -3.23 4.47
C LEU A 206 -16.12 -1.80 3.95
N SER A 207 -15.34 -1.63 2.88
CA SER A 207 -15.08 -0.31 2.29
C SER A 207 -16.31 0.28 1.59
N THR A 208 -17.07 -0.54 0.86
CA THR A 208 -18.13 -0.05 -0.03
C THR A 208 -19.51 -0.05 0.63
N CYS A 209 -19.79 -1.04 1.48
CA CYS A 209 -21.12 -1.20 2.07
C CYS A 209 -21.17 -0.79 3.54
N VAL A 210 -20.14 -1.09 4.34
CA VAL A 210 -20.22 -0.84 5.78
C VAL A 210 -20.00 0.63 6.14
N GLY A 211 -19.01 1.30 5.54
CA GLY A 211 -18.80 2.73 5.77
C GLY A 211 -20.07 3.54 5.45
N PRO A 212 -20.48 3.63 4.17
CA PRO A 212 -21.57 4.50 3.76
C PRO A 212 -22.95 4.16 4.35
N TYR A 213 -23.25 2.88 4.64
CA TYR A 213 -24.58 2.51 5.15
C TYR A 213 -24.66 2.50 6.68
N LEU A 214 -23.64 2.00 7.38
CA LEU A 214 -23.73 1.81 8.83
C LEU A 214 -23.32 3.05 9.61
N PHE A 215 -22.39 3.86 9.09
CA PHE A 215 -21.93 5.04 9.81
C PHE A 215 -23.06 6.08 9.99
N PRO A 216 -23.87 6.41 8.97
CA PRO A 216 -25.03 7.28 9.15
C PRO A 216 -26.14 6.66 10.02
N TYR A 217 -26.29 5.33 10.00
CA TYR A 217 -27.29 4.63 10.80
C TYR A 217 -26.96 4.65 12.30
N PHE A 218 -25.70 4.42 12.68
CA PHE A 218 -25.28 4.43 14.09
C PHE A 218 -25.02 5.82 14.65
N ILE A 219 -24.67 6.77 13.80
CA ILE A 219 -24.37 8.15 14.19
C ILE A 219 -25.37 9.05 13.45
N PRO A 220 -26.58 9.26 13.99
CA PRO A 220 -27.57 10.14 13.36
C PRO A 220 -27.05 11.58 13.33
N LEU A 221 -26.59 12.01 12.15
CA LEU A 221 -26.01 13.33 11.89
C LEU A 221 -27.07 14.45 11.80
N ASP A 222 -28.36 14.11 11.62
CA ASP A 222 -29.42 15.08 11.29
C ASP A 222 -30.11 15.78 12.49
N GLY A 223 -29.52 15.74 13.67
CA GLY A 223 -30.14 16.29 14.90
C GLY A 223 -29.80 17.74 15.25
N ASP A 224 -29.42 18.58 14.29
CA ASP A 224 -28.70 19.84 14.57
C ASP A 224 -29.56 21.04 14.98
N ARG A 225 -30.88 21.00 14.78
CA ARG A 225 -31.74 22.19 14.95
C ARG A 225 -32.01 22.59 16.41
N LEU A 226 -31.77 21.73 17.40
CA LEU A 226 -32.13 21.96 18.81
C LEU A 226 -30.95 22.26 19.75
N LEU A 227 -29.71 22.34 19.24
CA LEU A 227 -28.52 22.50 20.08
C LEU A 227 -28.07 23.96 20.25
N ARG A 228 -27.90 24.36 21.50
CA ARG A 228 -27.28 25.65 21.92
C ARG A 228 -25.90 25.85 21.26
N ASN A 229 -25.57 27.06 20.81
CA ASN A 229 -24.42 27.37 19.93
C ASN A 229 -23.09 26.68 20.28
N LYS A 230 -22.66 26.64 21.56
CA LYS A 230 -21.41 25.95 21.96
C LYS A 230 -21.50 24.44 21.74
N LYS A 231 -22.62 23.80 22.10
CA LYS A 231 -22.86 22.37 21.86
C LYS A 231 -22.95 22.08 20.37
N ARG A 232 -23.55 22.98 19.59
CA ARG A 232 -23.58 22.90 18.12
C ARG A 232 -22.18 22.93 17.51
N LYS A 233 -21.29 23.82 17.97
CA LYS A 233 -19.89 23.86 17.50
C LYS A 233 -19.11 22.60 17.86
N ALA A 234 -19.22 22.13 19.12
CA ALA A 234 -18.54 20.91 19.57
C ALA A 234 -19.04 19.67 18.81
N ARG A 235 -20.36 19.53 18.64
CA ARG A 235 -20.96 18.48 17.81
C ARG A 235 -20.50 18.60 16.37
N GLY A 236 -20.51 19.78 15.78
CA GLY A 236 -20.02 20.00 14.42
C GLY A 236 -18.54 19.65 14.23
N THR A 237 -17.68 19.85 15.24
CA THR A 237 -16.29 19.36 15.22
C THR A 237 -16.23 17.84 15.33
N MET A 238 -16.97 17.24 16.27
CA MET A 238 -17.03 15.78 16.43
C MET A 238 -17.52 15.11 15.14
N VAL A 239 -18.56 15.65 14.51
CA VAL A 239 -19.10 15.16 13.23
C VAL A 239 -18.05 15.22 12.12
N ARG A 240 -17.30 16.32 12.00
CA ARG A 240 -16.20 16.43 11.02
C ARG A 240 -15.12 15.37 11.24
N TRP A 241 -14.72 15.13 12.48
CA TRP A 241 -13.74 14.08 12.80
C TRP A 241 -14.27 12.67 12.59
N LEU A 242 -15.56 12.43 12.86
CA LEU A 242 -16.20 11.15 12.61
C LEU A 242 -16.26 10.85 11.12
N ARG A 243 -16.65 11.83 10.28
CA ARG A 243 -16.56 11.69 8.81
C ARG A 243 -15.13 11.46 8.35
N ALA A 244 -14.17 12.23 8.85
CA ALA A 244 -12.76 12.04 8.53
C ALA A 244 -12.26 10.62 8.89
N TYR A 245 -12.71 10.06 10.02
CA TYR A 245 -12.42 8.69 10.41
C TYR A 245 -13.11 7.68 9.49
N GLU A 246 -14.38 7.88 9.14
CA GLU A 246 -15.13 7.05 8.20
C GLU A 246 -14.45 6.98 6.82
N SER A 247 -14.11 8.13 6.24
CA SER A 247 -13.39 8.20 4.95
C SER A 247 -12.03 7.49 5.05
N ALA A 248 -11.28 7.73 6.13
CA ALA A 248 -9.99 7.08 6.35
C ALA A 248 -10.10 5.55 6.43
N VAL A 249 -11.06 5.03 7.21
CA VAL A 249 -11.31 3.59 7.35
C VAL A 249 -11.75 2.99 6.02
N SER A 250 -12.69 3.63 5.31
CA SER A 250 -13.18 3.16 4.01
C SER A 250 -12.03 3.07 2.99
N PHE A 251 -11.17 4.09 2.95
CA PHE A 251 -9.95 4.09 2.14
C PHE A 251 -8.94 3.00 2.57
N HIS A 252 -8.73 2.78 3.87
CA HIS A 252 -7.85 1.72 4.32
C HIS A 252 -8.36 0.33 3.91
N PHE A 253 -9.66 0.06 4.06
CA PHE A 253 -10.27 -1.21 3.67
C PHE A 253 -10.26 -1.45 2.16
N SER A 254 -10.39 -0.42 1.34
CA SER A 254 -10.22 -0.55 -0.11
C SER A 254 -8.77 -0.91 -0.48
N ASN A 255 -7.79 -0.32 0.21
CA ASN A 255 -6.38 -0.71 0.09
C ASN A 255 -6.13 -2.15 0.57
N TYR A 256 -6.77 -2.59 1.65
CA TYR A 256 -6.66 -3.97 2.14
C TYR A 256 -7.27 -4.98 1.17
N PHE A 257 -8.36 -4.63 0.49
CA PHE A 257 -8.92 -5.43 -0.59
C PHE A 257 -7.87 -5.70 -1.67
N VAL A 258 -7.23 -4.64 -2.19
CA VAL A 258 -6.16 -4.76 -3.19
C VAL A 258 -4.98 -5.56 -2.61
N GLY A 259 -4.60 -5.30 -1.36
CA GLY A 259 -3.53 -6.03 -0.67
C GLY A 259 -3.78 -7.54 -0.59
N PHE A 260 -4.94 -7.97 -0.12
CA PHE A 260 -5.29 -9.40 -0.04
C PHE A 260 -5.56 -10.04 -1.40
N LEU A 261 -6.09 -9.29 -2.37
CA LEU A 261 -6.25 -9.77 -3.74
C LEU A 261 -4.88 -10.03 -4.38
N SER A 262 -3.94 -9.10 -4.21
CA SER A 262 -2.57 -9.21 -4.69
C SER A 262 -1.83 -10.41 -4.06
N GLU A 263 -2.08 -10.65 -2.77
CA GLU A 263 -1.60 -11.84 -2.05
C GLU A 263 -2.18 -13.13 -2.66
N ALA A 264 -3.48 -13.14 -2.96
CA ALA A 264 -4.16 -14.28 -3.57
C ALA A 264 -3.64 -14.58 -4.98
N THR A 265 -3.50 -13.57 -5.85
CA THR A 265 -3.02 -13.75 -7.23
C THR A 265 -1.57 -14.20 -7.27
N ALA A 266 -0.69 -13.62 -6.45
CA ALA A 266 0.71 -14.04 -6.37
C ALA A 266 0.85 -15.45 -5.80
N THR A 267 0.10 -15.79 -4.74
CA THR A 267 0.08 -17.14 -4.17
C THR A 267 -0.47 -18.14 -5.17
N LEU A 268 -1.56 -17.82 -5.88
CA LEU A 268 -2.20 -18.69 -6.89
C LEU A 268 -1.25 -18.96 -8.07
N ALA A 269 -0.53 -17.94 -8.54
CA ALA A 269 0.55 -18.11 -9.51
C ALA A 269 1.76 -18.87 -8.92
N GLY A 270 1.85 -19.01 -7.60
CA GLY A 270 2.81 -19.86 -6.92
C GLY A 270 4.08 -19.17 -6.44
N ALA A 271 4.02 -17.84 -6.26
CA ALA A 271 4.99 -17.04 -5.53
C ALA A 271 4.57 -16.87 -4.06
N GLY A 272 5.44 -16.30 -3.23
CA GLY A 272 5.06 -15.90 -1.87
C GLY A 272 5.10 -17.03 -0.83
N PHE A 273 6.13 -17.87 -0.92
CA PHE A 273 6.42 -18.90 0.06
C PHE A 273 7.84 -18.74 0.62
N THR A 274 8.03 -19.18 1.84
CA THR A 274 9.34 -19.43 2.46
C THR A 274 9.59 -20.93 2.54
N GLU A 275 10.84 -21.32 2.39
CA GLU A 275 11.27 -22.72 2.46
C GLU A 275 12.45 -22.81 3.43
N GLU A 276 12.19 -23.40 4.59
CA GLU A 276 13.23 -23.71 5.56
C GLU A 276 13.42 -25.23 5.61
N LYS A 277 14.57 -25.70 5.11
CA LYS A 277 14.87 -27.12 4.90
C LYS A 277 13.81 -27.77 3.98
N ASP A 278 12.98 -28.66 4.51
CA ASP A 278 11.89 -29.33 3.80
C ASP A 278 10.51 -28.74 4.14
N HIS A 279 10.46 -27.66 4.94
CA HIS A 279 9.21 -27.02 5.34
C HIS A 279 8.87 -25.85 4.43
N LEU A 280 7.89 -26.06 3.56
CA LEU A 280 7.34 -25.00 2.70
C LEU A 280 6.11 -24.36 3.36
N GLU A 281 6.19 -23.07 3.63
CA GLU A 281 5.11 -22.24 4.18
C GLU A 281 4.67 -21.17 3.18
N TRP A 282 3.36 -21.06 2.95
CA TRP A 282 2.78 -20.01 2.11
C TRP A 282 2.38 -18.82 2.98
N ASP A 283 3.35 -17.94 3.22
CA ASP A 283 3.35 -16.92 4.27
C ASP A 283 3.39 -15.47 3.73
N LEU A 284 3.30 -15.28 2.41
CA LEU A 284 3.18 -13.94 1.80
C LEU A 284 2.12 -13.13 2.53
N THR A 285 2.54 -11.98 3.03
CA THR A 285 1.68 -11.04 3.76
C THR A 285 1.87 -9.67 3.14
N VAL A 286 0.83 -9.16 2.50
CA VAL A 286 0.90 -7.84 1.84
C VAL A 286 0.57 -6.71 2.80
N SER A 287 -0.41 -6.92 3.68
CA SER A 287 -0.88 -5.91 4.64
C SER A 287 -1.19 -6.56 6.00
N ARG A 288 -1.06 -5.78 7.08
CA ARG A 288 -1.46 -6.18 8.44
C ARG A 288 -2.50 -5.19 8.99
N PRO A 289 -3.80 -5.33 8.64
CA PRO A 289 -4.84 -4.37 8.98
C PRO A 289 -4.90 -4.00 10.47
N LEU A 290 -4.77 -4.99 11.37
CA LEU A 290 -4.81 -4.75 12.82
C LEU A 290 -3.70 -3.80 13.31
N ASN A 291 -2.52 -3.86 12.69
CA ASN A 291 -1.39 -3.00 13.05
C ASN A 291 -1.57 -1.56 12.53
N VAL A 292 -2.48 -1.35 11.58
CA VAL A 292 -2.78 -0.03 11.00
C VAL A 292 -3.99 0.58 11.69
N GLU A 293 -5.06 -0.19 11.92
CA GLU A 293 -6.30 0.26 12.56
C GLU A 293 -6.18 0.39 14.09
N LEU A 294 -5.33 -0.43 14.72
CA LEU A 294 -5.02 -0.36 16.16
C LEU A 294 -3.50 -0.20 16.38
N PRO A 295 -2.91 0.91 15.89
CA PRO A 295 -1.47 1.06 15.84
C PRO A 295 -0.88 1.37 17.21
N ARG A 296 0.33 0.87 17.47
CA ARG A 296 1.16 1.34 18.59
C ARG A 296 1.80 2.70 18.29
N SER A 297 2.14 2.93 17.02
CA SER A 297 2.86 4.10 16.52
C SER A 297 2.64 4.29 15.03
N MET A 298 2.89 5.49 14.51
CA MET A 298 2.84 5.78 13.07
C MET A 298 3.94 5.03 12.31
N VAL A 299 5.08 4.73 12.94
CA VAL A 299 6.12 3.86 12.34
C VAL A 299 5.58 2.46 12.07
N GLU A 300 4.72 1.92 12.95
CA GLU A 300 4.09 0.63 12.74
C GLU A 300 3.08 0.68 11.59
N VAL A 301 2.29 1.76 11.49
CA VAL A 301 1.34 1.98 10.39
C VAL A 301 2.04 1.96 9.02
N VAL A 302 3.04 2.83 8.83
CA VAL A 302 3.71 3.01 7.53
C VAL A 302 4.54 1.79 7.09
N THR A 303 4.86 0.90 8.03
CA THR A 303 5.56 -0.36 7.74
C THR A 303 4.63 -1.58 7.65
N SER A 304 3.34 -1.43 8.00
CA SER A 304 2.36 -2.54 8.04
C SER A 304 1.25 -2.43 6.99
N TRP A 305 1.04 -1.27 6.37
CA TRP A 305 -0.04 -1.08 5.39
C TRP A 305 0.24 -1.75 4.03
N ASN A 306 1.50 -1.70 3.57
CA ASN A 306 1.98 -2.36 2.35
C ASN A 306 3.42 -2.85 2.58
N LEU A 307 3.56 -4.08 3.08
CA LEU A 307 4.84 -4.66 3.46
C LEU A 307 5.82 -4.79 2.28
N PRO A 308 5.41 -5.27 1.09
CA PRO A 308 6.30 -5.34 -0.08
C PRO A 308 6.86 -3.99 -0.49
N MET A 309 6.02 -2.93 -0.52
CA MET A 309 6.47 -1.57 -0.79
C MET A 309 7.41 -1.04 0.29
N SER A 310 7.08 -1.27 1.56
CA SER A 310 7.93 -0.86 2.69
C SER A 310 9.30 -1.52 2.66
N TYR A 311 9.35 -2.83 2.35
CA TYR A 311 10.60 -3.57 2.20
C TYR A 311 11.42 -3.06 1.00
N TRP A 312 10.77 -2.83 -0.14
CA TRP A 312 11.42 -2.28 -1.33
C TRP A 312 12.02 -0.89 -1.06
N LEU A 313 11.23 0.04 -0.51
CA LEU A 313 11.68 1.39 -0.13
C LEU A 313 12.85 1.32 0.85
N ASN A 314 12.76 0.44 1.85
CA ASN A 314 13.83 0.28 2.83
C ASN A 314 15.15 -0.19 2.17
N ASN A 315 15.08 -1.21 1.30
CA ASN A 315 16.28 -1.83 0.73
C ASN A 315 16.91 -1.06 -0.43
N TYR A 316 16.09 -0.42 -1.27
CA TYR A 316 16.56 0.22 -2.51
C TYR A 316 16.62 1.75 -2.42
N VAL A 317 15.94 2.37 -1.44
CA VAL A 317 15.96 3.83 -1.25
C VAL A 317 16.57 4.20 0.10
N PHE A 318 15.96 3.81 1.22
CA PHE A 318 16.36 4.25 2.56
C PHE A 318 17.81 3.89 2.89
N LYS A 319 18.17 2.59 2.77
CA LYS A 319 19.55 2.13 3.04
C LYS A 319 20.59 2.85 2.18
N ASN A 320 20.24 3.13 0.93
CA ASN A 320 21.12 3.88 0.01
C ASN A 320 21.24 5.36 0.41
N ALA A 321 20.19 5.96 0.98
CA ALA A 321 20.16 7.34 1.44
C ALA A 321 20.69 7.56 2.87
N LEU A 322 20.90 6.50 3.66
CA LEU A 322 21.39 6.57 5.06
C LEU A 322 22.69 7.35 5.21
N ARG A 323 23.54 7.36 4.18
CA ARG A 323 24.79 8.15 4.12
C ARG A 323 24.56 9.66 4.23
N LEU A 324 23.34 10.15 3.97
CA LEU A 324 22.94 11.56 4.11
C LEU A 324 22.42 11.90 5.52
N GLY A 325 22.40 10.93 6.44
CA GLY A 325 21.80 11.04 7.77
C GLY A 325 20.36 10.53 7.84
N THR A 326 19.90 10.19 9.05
CA THR A 326 18.60 9.51 9.26
C THR A 326 17.41 10.35 8.80
N PHE A 327 17.37 11.64 9.13
CA PHE A 327 16.26 12.51 8.72
C PHE A 327 16.19 12.65 7.19
N SER A 328 17.32 12.94 6.55
CA SER A 328 17.45 13.02 5.09
C SER A 328 17.04 11.71 4.42
N ALA A 329 17.45 10.57 4.97
CA ALA A 329 17.08 9.25 4.45
C ALA A 329 15.57 9.01 4.53
N VAL A 330 14.91 9.39 5.63
CA VAL A 330 13.45 9.33 5.75
C VAL A 330 12.80 10.24 4.70
N LEU A 331 13.23 11.49 4.60
CA LEU A 331 12.66 12.45 3.65
C LEU A 331 12.80 11.97 2.19
N VAL A 332 13.99 11.51 1.79
CA VAL A 332 14.25 10.94 0.46
C VAL A 332 13.38 9.71 0.20
N THR A 333 13.18 8.85 1.21
CA THR A 333 12.35 7.66 1.07
C THR A 333 10.88 8.01 0.80
N TYR A 334 10.32 8.97 1.54
CA TYR A 334 8.95 9.43 1.30
C TYR A 334 8.81 10.25 0.01
N ALA A 335 9.82 11.03 -0.36
CA ALA A 335 9.85 11.73 -1.64
C ALA A 335 9.88 10.75 -2.83
N ALA A 336 10.71 9.69 -2.75
CA ALA A 336 10.73 8.63 -3.76
C ALA A 336 9.38 7.89 -3.82
N SER A 337 8.77 7.60 -2.68
CA SER A 337 7.42 7.02 -2.62
C SER A 337 6.39 7.93 -3.28
N ALA A 338 6.42 9.24 -3.01
CA ALA A 338 5.50 10.20 -3.61
C ALA A 338 5.68 10.29 -5.13
N LEU A 339 6.92 10.36 -5.62
CA LEU A 339 7.23 10.42 -7.05
C LEU A 339 6.77 9.17 -7.82
N LEU A 340 6.83 7.99 -7.21
CA LEU A 340 6.27 6.76 -7.81
C LEU A 340 4.75 6.85 -8.00
N HIS A 341 4.05 7.62 -7.15
CA HIS A 341 2.62 7.91 -7.30
C HIS A 341 2.33 9.08 -8.26
N GLY A 342 3.33 9.65 -8.93
CA GLY A 342 3.19 10.77 -9.87
C GLY A 342 3.20 12.14 -9.18
N PHE A 343 2.63 13.15 -9.84
CA PHE A 343 2.52 14.52 -9.32
C PHE A 343 1.18 14.78 -8.63
N SER A 344 0.61 13.73 -8.04
CA SER A 344 -0.57 13.84 -7.20
C SER A 344 -0.26 14.66 -5.94
N PHE A 345 -0.73 15.91 -5.90
CA PHE A 345 -0.49 16.81 -4.78
C PHE A 345 -1.02 16.25 -3.47
N HIS A 346 -2.24 15.68 -3.46
CA HIS A 346 -2.84 15.13 -2.25
C HIS A 346 -2.04 13.94 -1.70
N LEU A 347 -1.60 13.00 -2.56
CA LEU A 347 -0.76 11.87 -2.14
C LEU A 347 0.61 12.35 -1.65
N ALA A 348 1.24 13.28 -2.37
CA ALA A 348 2.51 13.85 -1.96
C ALA A 348 2.40 14.57 -0.61
N ALA A 349 1.33 15.35 -0.39
CA ALA A 349 1.07 16.05 0.86
C ALA A 349 0.87 15.07 2.02
N VAL A 350 0.12 13.99 1.82
CA VAL A 350 -0.08 12.93 2.83
C VAL A 350 1.23 12.20 3.14
N LEU A 351 1.95 11.74 2.13
CA LEU A 351 3.20 10.98 2.30
C LEU A 351 4.29 11.84 2.95
N LEU A 352 4.46 13.08 2.54
CA LEU A 352 5.40 13.99 3.18
C LEU A 352 4.98 14.33 4.62
N SER A 353 3.68 14.55 4.88
CA SER A 353 3.19 14.74 6.26
C SER A 353 3.44 13.51 7.12
N LEU A 354 3.24 12.30 6.60
CA LEU A 354 3.59 11.04 7.27
C LEU A 354 5.08 10.97 7.59
N ALA A 355 5.96 11.43 6.71
CA ALA A 355 7.41 11.49 6.96
C ALA A 355 7.73 12.30 8.22
N PHE A 356 7.15 13.50 8.34
CA PHE A 356 7.35 14.36 9.51
C PHE A 356 6.71 13.79 10.78
N ILE A 357 5.45 13.34 10.70
CA ILE A 357 4.72 12.76 11.83
C ILE A 357 5.49 11.55 12.38
N THR A 358 5.89 10.62 11.51
CA THR A 358 6.63 9.41 11.91
C THR A 358 7.99 9.73 12.50
N TYR A 359 8.74 10.68 11.92
CA TYR A 359 10.03 11.11 12.45
C TYR A 359 9.89 11.76 13.83
N VAL A 360 8.99 12.73 13.98
CA VAL A 360 8.76 13.45 15.25
C VAL A 360 8.31 12.50 16.35
N GLU A 361 7.35 11.62 16.08
CA GLU A 361 6.92 10.61 17.05
C GLU A 361 8.09 9.68 17.43
N HIS A 362 8.88 9.23 16.46
CA HIS A 362 10.02 8.36 16.71
C HIS A 362 11.06 8.98 17.65
N VAL A 363 11.52 10.21 17.37
CA VAL A 363 12.54 10.88 18.18
C VAL A 363 12.01 11.25 19.57
N LEU A 364 10.75 11.68 19.66
CA LEU A 364 10.10 11.99 20.93
C LEU A 364 10.00 10.73 21.81
N ARG A 365 9.52 9.63 21.26
CA ARG A 365 9.38 8.36 22.00
C ARG A 365 10.72 7.78 22.41
N LYS A 366 11.74 7.90 21.56
CA LYS A 366 13.11 7.49 21.91
C LYS A 366 13.63 8.29 23.10
N ARG A 367 13.45 9.61 23.10
CA ARG A 367 13.85 10.49 24.22
C ARG A 367 13.09 10.18 25.50
N LEU A 368 11.77 10.04 25.42
CA LEU A 368 10.94 9.70 26.59
C LEU A 368 11.27 8.30 27.14
N ALA A 369 11.53 7.31 26.28
CA ALA A 369 11.94 5.98 26.71
C ALA A 369 13.25 6.01 27.50
N GLN A 370 14.19 6.87 27.11
CA GLN A 370 15.45 7.09 27.83
C GLN A 370 15.22 7.77 29.19
N ILE A 371 14.49 8.89 29.22
CA ILE A 371 14.22 9.66 30.46
C ILE A 371 13.46 8.81 31.49
N LEU A 372 12.43 8.09 31.05
CA LEU A 372 11.57 7.30 31.94
C LEU A 372 12.09 5.87 32.18
N SER A 373 13.15 5.46 31.48
CA SER A 373 13.61 4.07 31.37
C SER A 373 12.43 3.12 31.13
N ALA A 374 11.66 3.36 30.07
CA ALA A 374 10.35 2.74 29.84
C ALA A 374 10.18 2.14 28.43
N CYS A 375 9.46 1.02 28.31
CA CYS A 375 9.19 0.33 27.04
C CYS A 375 8.13 1.04 26.17
N ILE A 376 8.41 2.28 25.78
CA ILE A 376 7.53 3.14 24.99
C ILE A 376 8.14 3.51 23.63
N LEU A 377 9.17 2.81 23.16
CA LEU A 377 9.68 2.97 21.78
C LEU A 377 8.57 2.70 20.75
N SER A 378 8.69 3.29 19.55
CA SER A 378 7.73 3.14 18.46
C SER A 378 7.51 1.66 18.08
N LYS A 379 8.60 0.91 17.93
CA LYS A 379 8.56 -0.56 17.87
C LYS A 379 8.59 -1.15 19.29
N ARG A 380 7.96 -2.31 19.47
CA ARG A 380 8.04 -3.04 20.75
C ARG A 380 9.51 -3.35 21.08
N CYS A 381 9.88 -3.15 22.33
CA CYS A 381 11.23 -3.49 22.80
C CYS A 381 11.47 -5.00 22.70
N LEU A 382 12.73 -5.39 22.50
CA LEU A 382 13.14 -6.78 22.60
C LEU A 382 12.98 -7.30 24.05
N PRO A 383 12.82 -8.62 24.26
CA PRO A 383 12.61 -9.21 25.59
C PRO A 383 13.72 -8.88 26.61
N ASP A 384 14.94 -8.68 26.15
CA ASP A 384 16.17 -8.41 26.90
C ASP A 384 16.47 -6.90 27.07
N CYS A 385 15.52 -6.02 26.76
CA CYS A 385 15.77 -4.57 26.80
C CYS A 385 16.19 -4.03 28.19
N SER A 386 17.03 -3.01 28.21
CA SER A 386 17.59 -2.39 29.43
C SER A 386 16.63 -1.44 30.18
N HIS A 387 15.40 -1.24 29.69
CA HIS A 387 14.42 -0.38 30.36
C HIS A 387 13.94 -0.98 31.68
N ARG A 388 13.91 -0.17 32.74
CA ARG A 388 13.41 -0.55 34.08
C ARG A 388 11.90 -0.80 34.08
N HIS A 389 11.13 0.05 33.40
CA HIS A 389 9.67 -0.02 33.34
C HIS A 389 9.21 -0.72 32.06
N ARG A 390 9.00 -2.04 32.14
CA ARG A 390 8.65 -2.85 30.96
C ARG A 390 7.14 -2.97 30.70
N LEU A 391 6.35 -3.26 31.74
CA LEU A 391 4.92 -3.60 31.62
C LEU A 391 4.00 -2.83 32.58
N GLY A 392 4.52 -1.82 33.28
CA GLY A 392 3.75 -1.03 34.25
C GLY A 392 2.57 -0.27 33.64
N LEU A 393 1.59 0.10 34.46
CA LEU A 393 0.39 0.83 34.03
C LEU A 393 0.73 2.12 33.27
N GLY A 394 1.73 2.88 33.71
CA GLY A 394 2.20 4.08 33.01
C GLY A 394 2.75 3.80 31.61
N VAL A 395 3.44 2.67 31.41
CA VAL A 395 3.95 2.25 30.09
C VAL A 395 2.78 1.90 29.16
N ARG A 396 1.76 1.21 29.68
CA ARG A 396 0.56 0.86 28.91
C ARG A 396 -0.23 2.12 28.55
N ALA A 397 -0.46 3.02 29.51
CA ALA A 397 -1.16 4.28 29.30
C ALA A 397 -0.46 5.17 28.26
N LEU A 398 0.86 5.34 28.35
CA LEU A 398 1.62 6.12 27.36
C LEU A 398 1.56 5.50 25.96
N ASN A 399 1.68 4.18 25.85
CA ASN A 399 1.54 3.50 24.56
C ASN A 399 0.13 3.63 23.97
N LEU A 400 -0.91 3.54 24.81
CA LEU A 400 -2.30 3.78 24.39
C LEU A 400 -2.51 5.22 23.93
N LEU A 401 -1.93 6.20 24.62
CA LEU A 401 -2.00 7.61 24.24
C LEU A 401 -1.34 7.85 22.87
N PHE A 402 -0.15 7.30 22.64
CA PHE A 402 0.48 7.40 21.31
C PHE A 402 -0.28 6.63 20.23
N GLY A 403 -0.90 5.49 20.56
CA GLY A 403 -1.78 4.78 19.62
C GLY A 403 -3.02 5.60 19.24
N ALA A 404 -3.67 6.24 20.22
CA ALA A 404 -4.79 7.15 19.97
C ALA A 404 -4.36 8.36 19.13
N LEU A 405 -3.15 8.89 19.38
CA LEU A 405 -2.55 9.96 18.58
C LEU A 405 -2.31 9.51 17.13
N ALA A 406 -1.87 8.27 16.92
CA ALA A 406 -1.69 7.70 15.58
C ALA A 406 -3.04 7.56 14.83
N ILE A 407 -4.10 7.08 15.49
CA ILE A 407 -5.46 7.03 14.91
C ILE A 407 -5.96 8.44 14.55
N PHE A 408 -5.70 9.42 15.42
CA PHE A 408 -6.01 10.82 15.15
C PHE A 408 -5.29 11.35 13.90
N HIS A 409 -3.99 11.10 13.77
CA HIS A 409 -3.22 11.46 12.59
C HIS A 409 -3.74 10.76 11.32
N LEU A 410 -4.10 9.48 11.41
CA LEU A 410 -4.65 8.73 10.28
C LEU A 410 -6.02 9.24 9.85
N SER A 411 -6.91 9.55 10.79
CA SER A 411 -8.22 10.14 10.48
C SER A 411 -8.06 11.48 9.74
N TYR A 412 -7.11 12.30 10.20
CA TYR A 412 -6.80 13.58 9.57
C TYR A 412 -6.26 13.42 8.15
N LEU A 413 -5.27 12.54 7.95
CA LEU A 413 -4.64 12.33 6.65
C LEU A 413 -5.59 11.63 5.68
N GLY A 414 -6.38 10.68 6.17
CA GLY A 414 -7.36 9.92 5.41
C GLY A 414 -8.58 10.73 4.99
N SER A 415 -8.85 11.87 5.64
CA SER A 415 -9.95 12.79 5.29
C SER A 415 -9.89 13.35 3.85
N LEU A 416 -8.74 13.22 3.18
CA LEU A 416 -8.57 13.62 1.79
C LEU A 416 -9.21 12.61 0.81
N PHE A 417 -9.34 11.35 1.20
CA PHE A 417 -9.89 10.28 0.37
C PHE A 417 -11.38 10.10 0.66
N ASP A 418 -12.12 11.19 0.48
CA ASP A 418 -13.54 11.24 0.77
C ASP A 418 -14.33 10.54 -0.35
N VAL A 419 -15.17 9.57 0.02
CA VAL A 419 -15.95 8.74 -0.91
C VAL A 419 -17.11 9.54 -1.54
N ASP A 420 -17.49 10.67 -0.94
CA ASP A 420 -18.61 11.51 -1.38
C ASP A 420 -18.23 12.53 -2.48
N VAL A 421 -16.99 12.51 -2.99
CA VAL A 421 -16.57 13.44 -4.04
C VAL A 421 -17.02 12.93 -5.40
N ASP A 422 -17.51 13.86 -6.24
CA ASP A 422 -17.95 13.58 -7.61
C ASP A 422 -16.91 12.74 -8.37
N ASP A 423 -17.35 11.65 -9.01
CA ASP A 423 -16.51 10.65 -9.68
C ASP A 423 -15.50 11.32 -10.63
N THR A 424 -15.91 12.44 -11.25
CA THR A 424 -15.06 13.24 -12.15
C THR A 424 -13.80 13.79 -11.48
N THR A 425 -13.90 14.22 -10.22
CA THR A 425 -12.78 14.77 -9.45
C THR A 425 -11.89 13.64 -8.92
N GLU A 426 -12.46 12.47 -8.61
CA GLU A 426 -11.69 11.29 -8.26
C GLU A 426 -10.87 10.78 -9.45
N GLU A 427 -11.48 10.72 -10.64
CA GLU A 427 -10.83 10.27 -11.88
C GLU A 427 -9.70 11.20 -12.33
N GLN A 428 -9.94 12.52 -12.30
CA GLN A 428 -8.95 13.53 -12.69
C GLN A 428 -7.89 13.78 -11.61
N GLY A 429 -8.19 13.41 -10.36
CA GLY A 429 -7.33 13.55 -9.19
C GLY A 429 -7.57 14.84 -8.39
N TYR A 430 -7.39 14.75 -7.07
CA TYR A 430 -7.60 15.87 -6.17
C TYR A 430 -6.50 16.94 -6.28
N GLY A 431 -6.92 18.17 -6.59
CA GLY A 431 -6.04 19.34 -6.66
C GLY A 431 -5.60 19.89 -5.30
N MET A 432 -4.67 20.84 -5.34
CA MET A 432 -4.13 21.53 -4.16
C MET A 432 -5.22 22.23 -3.34
N ALA A 433 -6.14 22.93 -3.99
CA ALA A 433 -7.22 23.66 -3.32
C ALA A 433 -8.11 22.74 -2.48
N TYR A 434 -8.45 21.55 -3.00
CA TYR A 434 -9.22 20.54 -2.28
C TYR A 434 -8.48 20.04 -1.03
N THR A 435 -7.18 19.72 -1.18
CA THR A 435 -6.33 19.26 -0.07
C THR A 435 -6.25 20.29 1.05
N VAL A 436 -5.98 21.55 0.68
CA VAL A 436 -5.89 22.69 1.60
C VAL A 436 -7.25 22.93 2.29
N HIS A 437 -8.35 22.83 1.54
CA HIS A 437 -9.70 23.00 2.08
C HIS A 437 -10.01 21.95 3.15
N LYS A 438 -9.90 20.65 2.84
CA LYS A 438 -10.19 19.55 3.79
C LYS A 438 -9.37 19.65 5.08
N TRP A 439 -8.07 19.95 4.97
CA TRP A 439 -7.23 20.16 6.14
C TRP A 439 -7.58 21.43 6.93
N SER A 440 -8.04 22.48 6.26
CA SER A 440 -8.55 23.68 6.93
C SER A 440 -9.86 23.40 7.70
N GLU A 441 -10.73 22.51 7.23
CA GLU A 441 -11.94 22.10 7.94
C GLU A 441 -11.63 21.39 9.26
N LEU A 442 -10.51 20.66 9.32
CA LEU A 442 -9.95 20.05 10.52
C LEU A 442 -8.96 20.98 11.25
N SER A 443 -8.94 22.27 10.88
CA SER A 443 -8.14 23.33 11.50
C SER A 443 -6.64 23.01 11.58
N TRP A 444 -6.12 22.26 10.60
CA TRP A 444 -4.72 21.84 10.55
C TRP A 444 -4.25 21.09 11.81
N ALA A 445 -5.18 20.49 12.56
CA ALA A 445 -4.94 20.06 13.94
C ALA A 445 -3.81 19.03 14.04
N SER A 446 -3.73 18.09 13.09
CA SER A 446 -2.65 17.09 13.04
C SER A 446 -1.27 17.74 12.89
N HIS A 447 -1.11 18.69 11.98
CA HIS A 447 0.15 19.43 11.79
C HIS A 447 0.53 20.23 13.04
N TRP A 448 -0.42 20.91 13.67
CA TRP A 448 -0.19 21.65 14.93
C TRP A 448 0.22 20.73 16.08
N VAL A 449 -0.42 19.57 16.21
CA VAL A 449 -0.09 18.57 17.22
C VAL A 449 1.31 18.01 17.00
N THR A 450 1.67 17.69 15.75
CA THR A 450 3.04 17.26 15.40
C THR A 450 4.07 18.33 15.71
N PHE A 451 3.78 19.59 15.40
CA PHE A 451 4.66 20.72 15.74
C PHE A 451 4.82 20.87 17.25
N GLY A 452 3.73 20.77 18.02
CA GLY A 452 3.76 20.76 19.48
C GLY A 452 4.58 19.62 20.06
N CYS A 453 4.44 18.40 19.52
CA CYS A 453 5.27 17.24 19.89
C CYS A 453 6.76 17.47 19.58
N TRP A 454 7.08 18.12 18.46
CA TRP A 454 8.45 18.47 18.11
C TRP A 454 9.04 19.51 19.07
N ILE A 455 8.30 20.58 19.39
CA ILE A 455 8.72 21.56 20.41
C ILE A 455 8.96 20.85 21.75
N PHE A 456 8.01 20.02 22.18
CA PHE A 456 8.15 19.27 23.43
C PHE A 456 9.40 18.39 23.44
N TYR A 457 9.65 17.65 22.35
CA TYR A 457 10.90 16.88 22.17
C TYR A 457 12.16 17.75 22.30
N ARG A 458 12.15 18.97 21.77
CA ARG A 458 13.28 19.91 21.83
C ARG A 458 13.47 20.52 23.22
N LEU A 459 12.41 20.62 24.02
CA LEU A 459 12.47 21.19 25.38
C LEU A 459 12.92 20.16 26.44
N ILE A 460 12.59 18.88 26.27
CA ILE A 460 12.91 17.83 27.25
C ILE A 460 14.33 17.25 27.11
N GLY A 461 15.15 17.76 26.19
CA GLY A 461 16.35 17.06 25.77
C GLY A 461 17.44 17.95 25.25
#